data_AF-A0A832WD93-F1
#
_entry.id   AF-A0A832WD93-F1
#
_cell.length_a   1.000
_cell.length_b   1.000
_cell.length_c   1.000
_cell.angle_alpha   90.00
_cell.angle_beta   90.00
_cell.angle_gamma   90.00
#
_symmetry.space_group_name_H-M   'P 1'
#
loop_
_entity.id
_entity.type
_entity.pdbx_description
1 polymer ?
#
loop_
_entity_poly.entity_id
_entity_poly.type
_entity_poly.pdbx_seq_one_letter_code
_entity_poly.pdbx_strand_id
1 'polypeptide(L)'
;MEKEDLDRIRRSISVEHFETFDAKTQLEIIRKLQHSIHIVKAAELDFAPSQFEDLTVHLENQLDELQIIYNIKTNKTLNDFW
;
A
#
# COMPACT_ATOMS: atom_id res chain seq x y z
N MET A 1 -3.73 -15.14 13.97
CA MET A 1 -4.31 -14.38 12.84
C MET A 1 -4.80 -15.36 11.81
N GLU A 2 -6.08 -15.32 11.48
CA GLU A 2 -6.66 -16.27 10.53
C GLU A 2 -6.21 -15.93 9.11
N LYS A 3 -6.07 -16.95 8.26
CA LYS A 3 -5.61 -16.83 6.87
C LYS A 3 -6.44 -15.81 6.06
N GLU A 4 -7.69 -15.58 6.46
CA GLU A 4 -8.59 -14.59 5.87
C GLU A 4 -8.16 -13.14 6.08
N ASP A 5 -7.56 -12.79 7.22
CA ASP A 5 -7.10 -11.42 7.47
C ASP A 5 -5.90 -11.07 6.59
N LEU A 6 -4.98 -12.02 6.42
CA LEU A 6 -3.86 -11.92 5.48
C LEU A 6 -4.35 -11.78 4.04
N ASP A 7 -5.28 -12.62 3.61
CA ASP A 7 -5.83 -12.54 2.25
C ASP A 7 -6.63 -11.25 2.02
N ARG A 8 -7.27 -10.70 3.05
CA ARG A 8 -7.97 -9.40 2.97
C ARG A 8 -7.00 -8.23 2.85
N ILE A 9 -5.86 -8.29 3.55
CA ILE A 9 -4.76 -7.31 3.41
C ILE A 9 -4.09 -7.44 2.02
N ARG A 10 -4.00 -8.68 1.51
CA ARG A 10 -3.36 -9.00 0.23
C ARG A 10 -4.21 -8.66 -0.99
N ARG A 11 -5.54 -8.49 -0.84
CA ARG A 11 -6.42 -8.00 -1.92
C ARG A 11 -6.04 -6.57 -2.28
N SER A 12 -5.23 -6.49 -3.31
CA SER A 12 -4.61 -5.28 -3.79
C SER A 12 -5.54 -4.58 -4.77
N ILE A 13 -5.55 -3.25 -4.77
CA ILE A 13 -6.18 -2.49 -5.86
C ILE A 13 -5.35 -2.77 -7.12
N SER A 14 -5.99 -3.21 -8.21
CA SER A 14 -5.26 -3.35 -9.47
C SER A 14 -4.85 -1.98 -9.97
N VAL A 15 -3.62 -1.87 -10.49
CA VAL A 15 -3.06 -0.65 -11.08
C VAL A 15 -4.03 -0.02 -12.09
N GLU A 16 -4.64 -0.85 -12.94
CA GLU A 16 -5.64 -0.43 -13.92
C GLU A 16 -6.85 0.28 -13.27
N HIS A 17 -7.36 -0.22 -12.15
CA HIS A 17 -8.44 0.46 -11.42
C HIS A 17 -7.93 1.74 -10.75
N PHE A 18 -6.71 1.73 -10.22
CA PHE A 18 -6.13 2.89 -9.54
C PHE A 18 -6.02 4.12 -10.47
N GLU A 19 -5.62 3.92 -11.72
CA GLU A 19 -5.47 4.99 -12.70
C GLU A 19 -6.78 5.71 -13.05
N THR A 20 -7.91 5.01 -12.95
CA THR A 20 -9.24 5.58 -13.24
C THR A 20 -9.73 6.55 -12.17
N PHE A 21 -9.20 6.48 -10.96
CA PHE A 21 -9.62 7.35 -9.86
C PHE A 21 -9.11 8.79 -10.02
N ASP A 22 -9.84 9.75 -9.43
CA ASP A 22 -9.34 11.12 -9.32
C ASP A 22 -8.12 11.21 -8.39
N ALA A 23 -7.35 12.29 -8.52
CA ALA A 23 -6.11 12.47 -7.76
C ALA A 23 -6.33 12.45 -6.23
N LYS A 24 -7.49 12.92 -5.75
CA LYS A 24 -7.80 12.91 -4.31
C LYS A 24 -7.97 11.48 -3.80
N THR A 25 -8.72 10.67 -4.53
CA THR A 25 -8.97 9.26 -4.23
C THR A 25 -7.70 8.45 -4.33
N GLN A 26 -6.87 8.71 -5.35
CA GLN A 26 -5.54 8.10 -5.48
C GLN A 26 -4.65 8.40 -4.27
N LEU A 27 -4.60 9.66 -3.82
CA LEU A 27 -3.85 10.05 -2.64
C LEU A 27 -4.38 9.37 -1.36
N GLU A 28 -5.70 9.27 -1.20
CA GLU A 28 -6.31 8.56 -0.07
C GLU A 28 -5.97 7.07 -0.06
N ILE A 29 -5.95 6.43 -1.23
CA ILE A 29 -5.54 5.02 -1.37
C ILE A 29 -4.07 4.84 -0.95
N ILE A 30 -3.17 5.69 -1.45
CA ILE A 30 -1.75 5.68 -1.08
C ILE A 30 -1.58 5.82 0.43
N ARG A 31 -2.30 6.76 1.06
CA ARG A 31 -2.25 6.97 2.52
C ARG A 31 -2.75 5.77 3.31
N LYS A 32 -3.83 5.13 2.86
CA LYS A 32 -4.35 3.91 3.50
C LYS A 32 -3.35 2.76 3.40
N LEU A 33 -2.68 2.61 2.25
CA LEU A 33 -1.66 1.59 2.06
C LEU A 33 -0.44 1.83 2.96
N GLN A 34 0.04 3.08 3.06
CA GLN A 34 1.09 3.46 4.01
C GLN A 34 0.71 3.11 5.46
N HIS A 35 -0.52 3.41 5.85
CA HIS A 35 -1.01 3.07 7.19
C HIS A 35 -1.07 1.55 7.41
N SER A 36 -1.51 0.78 6.42
CA SER A 36 -1.49 -0.68 6.48
C SER A 36 -0.09 -1.24 6.67
N ILE A 37 0.91 -0.71 5.94
CA ILE A 37 2.32 -1.08 6.13
C ILE A 37 2.77 -0.78 7.56
N HIS A 38 2.41 0.38 8.10
CA HIS A 38 2.76 0.75 9.48
C HIS A 38 2.13 -0.22 10.50
N ILE A 39 0.87 -0.60 10.32
CA ILE A 39 0.20 -1.58 11.19
C ILE A 39 0.89 -2.92 11.11
N VAL A 40 1.19 -3.41 9.90
CA VAL A 40 1.89 -4.68 9.70
C VAL A 40 3.23 -4.66 10.41
N LYS A 41 4.05 -3.62 10.19
CA LYS A 41 5.35 -3.44 10.88
C LYS A 41 5.23 -3.39 12.39
N ALA A 42 4.19 -2.75 12.93
CA ALA A 42 3.95 -2.73 14.38
C ALA A 42 3.54 -4.09 14.94
N ALA A 43 2.91 -4.94 14.13
CA ALA A 43 2.49 -6.29 14.47
C ALA A 43 3.56 -7.36 14.18
N GLU A 44 4.82 -6.98 13.93
CA GLU A 44 5.95 -7.90 13.61
C GLU A 44 6.03 -9.11 14.54
N LEU A 45 5.77 -8.93 15.84
CA LEU A 45 5.84 -9.99 16.86
C LEU A 45 4.74 -11.05 16.73
N ASP A 46 3.65 -10.78 16.01
CA ASP A 46 2.49 -11.67 15.87
C ASP A 46 2.54 -12.56 14.61
N PHE A 47 3.57 -12.39 13.78
CA PHE A 47 3.74 -13.12 12.52
C PHE A 47 4.95 -14.07 12.58
N ALA A 48 4.90 -15.14 11.78
CA ALA A 48 6.12 -15.87 11.45
C ALA A 48 7.05 -14.96 10.63
N PRO A 49 8.37 -14.93 10.89
CA PRO A 49 9.30 -14.00 10.23
C PRO A 49 9.22 -13.99 8.70
N SER A 50 9.09 -15.16 8.07
CA SER A 50 8.95 -15.25 6.61
C SER A 50 7.63 -14.69 6.08
N GLN A 51 6.53 -14.87 6.82
CA GLN A 51 5.22 -14.33 6.43
C GLN A 51 5.19 -12.81 6.59
N PHE A 52 5.86 -12.30 7.62
CA PHE A 52 6.01 -10.89 7.86
C PHE A 52 6.84 -10.20 6.76
N GLU A 53 7.98 -10.80 6.41
CA GLU A 53 8.86 -10.28 5.36
C GLU A 53 8.16 -10.28 4.00
N ASP A 54 7.56 -11.41 3.60
CA ASP A 54 6.82 -11.52 2.34
C ASP A 54 5.69 -10.49 2.24
N LEU A 55 4.94 -10.30 3.34
CA LEU A 55 3.83 -9.35 3.38
C LEU A 55 4.33 -7.90 3.33
N THR A 56 5.38 -7.58 4.07
CA THR A 56 5.94 -6.23 4.11
C THR A 56 6.49 -5.83 2.76
N VAL A 57 7.30 -6.70 2.14
CA VAL A 57 7.85 -6.48 0.79
C VAL A 57 6.74 -6.33 -0.25
N HIS A 58 5.71 -7.17 -0.19
CA HIS A 58 4.56 -7.08 -1.09
C HIS A 58 3.87 -5.72 -0.98
N LEU A 59 3.59 -5.25 0.22
CA LEU A 59 2.90 -3.97 0.45
C LEU A 59 3.76 -2.76 0.07
N GLU A 60 5.07 -2.80 0.35
CA GLU A 60 6.02 -1.74 -0.01
C GLU A 60 6.16 -1.59 -1.53
N ASN A 61 6.31 -2.71 -2.25
CA ASN A 61 6.36 -2.69 -3.72
C ASN A 61 5.07 -2.09 -4.32
N GLN A 62 3.92 -2.40 -3.75
CA GLN A 62 2.65 -1.83 -4.19
C GLN A 62 2.55 -0.34 -3.90
N LEU A 63 3.05 0.10 -2.75
CA LEU A 63 3.10 1.52 -2.44
C LEU A 63 3.92 2.24 -3.48
N ASP A 64 5.14 1.78 -3.75
CA ASP A 64 6.05 2.39 -4.72
C ASP A 64 5.42 2.52 -6.11
N GLU A 65 4.76 1.45 -6.58
CA GLU A 65 4.07 1.45 -7.88
C GLU A 65 2.96 2.52 -7.94
N LEU A 66 2.08 2.57 -6.94
CA LEU A 66 0.98 3.54 -6.89
C LEU A 66 1.50 4.98 -6.75
N GLN A 67 2.59 5.19 -6.01
CA GLN A 67 3.21 6.51 -5.88
C GLN A 67 3.79 6.99 -7.21
N ILE A 68 4.46 6.12 -7.97
CA ILE A 68 5.00 6.46 -9.30
C ILE A 68 3.86 6.89 -10.23
N ILE A 69 2.78 6.12 -10.29
CA ILE A 69 1.60 6.43 -11.13
C ILE A 69 1.01 7.79 -10.75
N TYR A 70 0.81 8.03 -9.45
CA TYR A 70 0.27 9.30 -8.95
C TYR A 70 1.18 10.48 -9.29
N ASN A 71 2.50 10.33 -9.10
CA ASN A 71 3.47 11.39 -9.38
C ASN A 71 3.50 11.73 -10.87
N ILE A 72 3.48 10.72 -11.75
CA ILE A 72 3.41 10.92 -13.21
C ILE A 72 2.12 11.66 -13.60
N LYS A 73 0.97 11.24 -13.05
CA LYS A 73 -0.33 11.81 -13.40
C LYS A 73 -0.51 13.24 -12.91
N THR A 74 0.01 13.56 -11.73
CA THR A 74 -0.18 14.87 -11.09
C THR A 74 0.98 15.85 -11.33
N ASN A 75 2.11 15.36 -11.83
CA ASN A 75 3.39 16.09 -11.90
C ASN A 75 3.77 16.71 -10.53
N LYS A 76 3.42 16.03 -9.45
CA LYS A 76 3.74 16.39 -8.06
C LYS A 76 4.45 15.24 -7.40
N THR A 77 5.29 15.53 -6.43
CA THR A 77 5.82 14.50 -5.54
C THR A 77 4.96 14.45 -4.28
N LEU A 78 4.85 13.28 -3.67
CA LEU A 78 4.11 13.17 -2.40
C LEU A 78 4.74 14.03 -1.29
N ASN A 79 6.03 14.35 -1.40
CA ASN A 79 6.72 15.32 -0.53
C ASN A 79 6.10 16.72 -0.57
N ASP A 80 5.31 17.06 -1.58
CA ASP A 80 4.62 18.35 -1.68
C ASP A 80 3.37 18.44 -0.77
N PHE A 81 2.99 17.34 -0.12
CA PHE A 81 1.79 17.21 0.70
C PHE A 81 2.06 16.97 2.20
N TRP A 82 3.32 16.98 2.62
CA TRP A 82 3.79 16.73 4.00
C TRP A 82 4.72 17.84 4.48
#